data_AF-A0A350X931-F1
#
_entry.id   AF-A0A350X931-F1
#
_cell.length_a   1.000
_cell.length_b   1.000
_cell.length_c   1.000
_cell.angle_alpha   90.00
_cell.angle_beta   90.00
_cell.angle_gamma   90.00
#
_symmetry.space_group_name_H-M   'P 1'
#
loop_
_entity.id
_entity.type
_entity.pdbx_description
1 polymer ?
#
loop_
_entity_poly.entity_id
_entity_poly.type
_entity_poly.pdbx_seq_one_letter_code
_entity_poly.pdbx_strand_id
1 'polypeptide(L)'
;MINNEWLLSAVTFIVGFTLTLLVKGDINTALLAALFAVPAAFAGLIAVNIQRRIAQKRVLTALQVEIRQMEKYKHQLQQDLWAIANQSDQIQEQINYRQNQFNWLQVQIGEKQKSKQELTLALMALGEDKRLVEEAIYHLNQQKEELDLSLRSLKSQHYKAETNKNELLADLQHLKEEIAFQKTEKQRLQETIDFLRSQFHEWQMEDIEVHDITPPVEDLTSPETQKLLTGSDEQEEAETGRKGDAERDSESISGTEERAADFESTEFIDGVSPRLPFSASPCLLQEQPEADLDAEWAEFVAQLTYPELEVLKAIVEQENPNSTIKNIAESNITMPELLIDAINSRAIATLGDIIIEPGTDAPAIADPEYLQTVKKVLEIKAVK
;
A
#
# COMPACT_ATOMS: atom_id res chain seq x y z
N MET A 1 11.14 -100.19 -43.48
CA MET A 1 11.63 -100.78 -42.21
C MET A 1 11.01 -102.17 -42.12
N ILE A 2 11.80 -103.22 -41.84
CA ILE A 2 11.28 -104.60 -41.78
C ILE A 2 10.59 -104.81 -40.42
N ASN A 3 9.55 -105.65 -40.39
CA ASN A 3 8.64 -105.77 -39.26
C ASN A 3 9.27 -106.50 -38.07
N ASN A 4 9.98 -105.77 -37.19
CA ASN A 4 10.51 -106.29 -35.92
C ASN A 4 9.43 -106.96 -35.06
N GLU A 5 8.16 -106.59 -35.25
CA GLU A 5 6.99 -107.20 -34.60
C GLU A 5 6.85 -108.70 -34.90
N TRP A 6 7.18 -109.14 -36.12
CA TRP A 6 7.18 -110.57 -36.51
C TRP A 6 8.37 -111.35 -35.94
N LEU A 7 9.53 -110.71 -35.78
CA LEU A 7 10.66 -111.31 -35.07
C LEU A 7 10.36 -111.45 -33.57
N LEU A 8 9.73 -110.42 -32.98
CA LEU A 8 9.38 -110.45 -31.56
C LEU A 8 8.33 -111.52 -31.25
N SER A 9 7.28 -111.67 -32.07
CA SER A 9 6.26 -112.71 -31.88
C SER A 9 6.82 -114.11 -32.05
N ALA A 10 7.73 -114.33 -33.01
CA ALA A 10 8.43 -115.61 -33.16
C ALA A 10 9.32 -115.94 -31.94
N VAL A 11 10.07 -114.96 -31.42
CA VAL A 11 10.89 -115.14 -30.22
C VAL A 11 10.04 -115.42 -28.98
N THR A 12 8.93 -114.70 -28.76
CA THR A 12 8.05 -114.98 -27.61
C THR A 12 7.34 -116.33 -27.73
N PHE A 13 6.98 -116.77 -28.94
CA PHE A 13 6.43 -118.11 -29.17
C PHE A 13 7.46 -119.21 -28.80
N ILE A 14 8.70 -119.08 -29.27
CA ILE A 14 9.78 -120.05 -28.98
C ILE A 14 10.05 -120.13 -27.48
N VAL A 15 10.18 -118.99 -26.80
CA VAL A 15 10.45 -118.93 -25.35
C VAL A 15 9.27 -119.46 -24.53
N GLY A 16 8.03 -119.10 -24.89
CA GLY A 16 6.83 -119.60 -24.21
C GLY A 16 6.62 -121.10 -24.38
N PHE A 17 6.91 -121.63 -25.57
CA PHE A 17 6.83 -123.06 -25.87
C PHE A 17 7.87 -123.86 -25.09
N THR A 18 9.16 -123.47 -25.13
CA THR A 18 10.23 -124.20 -24.43
C THR A 18 10.04 -124.18 -22.91
N LEU A 19 9.65 -123.03 -22.33
CA LEU A 19 9.41 -122.92 -20.90
C LEU A 19 8.24 -123.79 -20.43
N THR A 20 7.14 -123.82 -21.19
CA THR A 20 5.96 -124.64 -20.83
C THR A 20 6.25 -126.14 -20.98
N LEU A 21 6.95 -126.53 -22.05
CA LEU A 21 7.33 -127.92 -22.30
C LEU A 21 8.28 -128.43 -21.21
N LEU A 22 9.21 -127.60 -20.73
CA LEU A 22 10.13 -127.94 -19.64
C LEU A 22 9.41 -128.13 -18.28
N VAL A 23 8.39 -127.32 -17.99
CA VAL A 23 7.68 -127.34 -16.70
C VAL A 23 6.59 -128.41 -16.62
N LYS A 24 5.93 -128.74 -17.73
CA LYS A 24 4.79 -129.70 -17.74
C LYS A 24 5.06 -131.03 -18.46
N GLY A 25 6.10 -131.14 -19.28
CA GLY A 25 6.42 -132.35 -20.06
C GLY A 25 5.45 -132.72 -21.18
N ASP A 26 4.25 -132.12 -21.24
CA ASP A 26 3.22 -132.40 -22.24
C ASP A 26 3.20 -131.35 -23.37
N ILE A 27 3.56 -131.81 -24.57
CA ILE A 27 3.64 -131.05 -25.82
C ILE A 27 2.30 -130.38 -26.16
N ASN A 28 1.16 -131.03 -25.88
CA ASN A 28 -0.16 -130.48 -26.21
C ASN A 28 -0.47 -129.23 -25.37
N THR A 29 -0.14 -129.26 -24.07
CA THR A 29 -0.30 -128.08 -23.21
C THR A 29 0.71 -126.98 -23.52
N ALA A 30 1.92 -127.34 -23.96
CA ALA A 30 2.94 -126.37 -24.39
C ALA A 30 2.53 -125.61 -25.66
N LEU A 31 1.97 -126.32 -26.65
CA LEU A 31 1.42 -125.69 -27.88
C LEU A 31 0.26 -124.75 -27.56
N LEU A 32 -0.67 -125.16 -26.70
CA LEU A 32 -1.80 -124.34 -26.26
C LEU A 32 -1.35 -123.07 -25.52
N ALA A 33 -0.37 -123.18 -24.61
CA ALA A 33 0.19 -122.04 -23.89
C ALA A 33 0.91 -121.06 -24.84
N ALA A 34 1.72 -121.56 -25.78
CA ALA A 34 2.40 -120.73 -26.76
C ALA A 34 1.43 -120.02 -27.72
N LEU A 35 0.32 -120.69 -28.09
CA LEU A 35 -0.76 -120.11 -28.90
C LEU A 35 -1.46 -118.93 -28.19
N PHE A 36 -1.68 -119.00 -26.87
CA PHE A 36 -2.22 -117.88 -26.09
C PHE A 36 -1.18 -116.79 -25.78
N ALA A 37 0.11 -117.12 -25.70
CA ALA A 37 1.17 -116.16 -25.42
C ALA A 37 1.36 -115.11 -26.54
N VAL A 38 1.20 -115.50 -27.80
CA VAL A 38 1.39 -114.58 -28.95
C VAL A 38 0.36 -113.44 -28.99
N PRO A 39 -0.97 -113.68 -28.89
CA PRO A 39 -1.96 -112.62 -28.72
C PRO A 39 -1.71 -111.72 -27.51
N ALA A 40 -1.28 -112.29 -26.37
CA ALA A 40 -0.98 -111.52 -25.16
C ALA A 40 0.23 -110.59 -25.36
N ALA A 41 1.32 -111.08 -25.98
CA ALA A 41 2.49 -110.27 -26.30
C ALA A 41 2.16 -109.14 -27.31
N PHE A 42 1.34 -109.44 -28.33
CA PHE A 42 0.90 -108.45 -29.32
C PHE A 42 -0.02 -107.39 -28.71
N ALA A 43 -0.95 -107.77 -27.84
CA ALA A 43 -1.77 -106.84 -27.07
C ALA A 43 -0.93 -105.94 -26.16
N GLY A 44 0.11 -106.49 -25.50
CA GLY A 44 1.07 -105.72 -24.72
C GLY A 44 1.84 -104.68 -25.55
N LEU A 45 2.31 -105.06 -26.74
CA LEU A 45 3.00 -104.14 -27.66
C LEU A 45 2.09 -103.00 -28.11
N ILE A 46 0.83 -103.32 -28.46
CA ILE A 46 -0.20 -102.34 -28.83
C ILE A 46 -0.49 -101.40 -27.64
N ALA A 47 -0.67 -101.93 -26.44
CA ALA A 47 -0.92 -101.13 -25.23
C ALA A 47 0.21 -100.14 -24.96
N VAL A 48 1.48 -100.56 -25.05
CA VAL A 48 2.65 -99.69 -24.87
C VAL A 48 2.74 -98.62 -25.97
N ASN A 49 2.44 -98.96 -27.22
CA ASN A 49 2.44 -97.99 -28.33
C ASN A 49 1.31 -96.95 -28.17
N ILE A 50 0.11 -97.39 -27.78
CA ILE A 50 -1.02 -96.51 -27.43
C ILE A 50 -0.65 -95.61 -26.24
N GLN A 51 -0.06 -96.16 -25.17
CA GLN A 51 0.37 -95.41 -24.00
C GLN A 51 1.44 -94.36 -24.37
N ARG A 52 2.40 -94.69 -25.24
CA ARG A 52 3.39 -93.74 -25.75
C ARG A 52 2.75 -92.61 -26.56
N ARG A 53 1.78 -92.92 -27.44
CA ARG A 53 1.01 -91.91 -28.18
C ARG A 53 0.17 -91.03 -27.24
N ILE A 54 -0.42 -91.59 -26.19
CA ILE A 54 -1.16 -90.83 -25.16
C ILE A 54 -0.21 -89.92 -24.39
N ALA A 55 0.98 -90.40 -23.99
CA ALA A 55 1.99 -89.58 -23.31
C ALA A 55 2.49 -88.43 -24.21
N GLN A 56 2.79 -88.69 -25.49
CA GLN A 56 3.16 -87.66 -26.46
C GLN A 56 2.04 -86.62 -26.65
N LYS A 57 0.77 -87.06 -26.75
CA LYS A 57 -0.37 -86.14 -26.80
C LYS A 57 -0.47 -85.27 -25.53
N ARG A 58 -0.29 -85.85 -24.34
CA ARG A 58 -0.30 -85.11 -23.06
C ARG A 58 0.78 -84.04 -23.01
N VAL A 59 2.02 -84.37 -23.41
CA VAL A 59 3.13 -83.40 -23.49
C VAL A 59 2.82 -82.28 -24.48
N LEU A 60 2.30 -82.61 -25.68
CA LEU A 60 1.95 -81.61 -26.68
C LEU A 60 0.81 -80.69 -26.19
N THR A 61 -0.21 -81.23 -25.51
CA THR A 61 -1.27 -80.40 -24.91
C THR A 61 -0.77 -79.54 -23.75
N ALA A 62 0.19 -80.02 -22.96
CA ALA A 62 0.79 -79.24 -21.88
C ALA A 62 1.60 -78.05 -22.45
N LEU A 63 2.48 -78.32 -23.43
CA LEU A 63 3.23 -77.28 -24.14
C LEU A 63 2.30 -76.27 -24.84
N GLN A 64 1.17 -76.73 -25.40
CA GLN A 64 0.19 -75.84 -26.02
C GLN A 64 -0.57 -74.96 -25.00
N VAL A 65 -0.76 -75.44 -23.76
CA VAL A 65 -1.30 -74.60 -22.67
C VAL A 65 -0.26 -73.58 -22.21
N GLU A 66 1.01 -73.99 -22.06
CA GLU A 66 2.12 -73.11 -21.71
C GLU A 66 2.33 -72.00 -22.75
N ILE A 67 2.33 -72.33 -24.05
CA ILE A 67 2.40 -71.35 -25.14
C ILE A 67 1.26 -70.33 -25.04
N ARG A 68 0.01 -70.77 -24.84
CA ARG A 68 -1.14 -69.86 -24.66
C ARG A 68 -1.04 -68.98 -23.42
N GLN A 69 -0.44 -69.49 -22.34
CA GLN A 69 -0.15 -68.69 -21.14
C GLN A 69 0.92 -67.63 -21.44
N MET A 70 2.00 -68.00 -22.13
CA MET A 70 3.06 -67.07 -22.55
C MET A 70 2.56 -66.01 -23.54
N GLU A 71 1.68 -66.38 -24.48
CA GLU A 71 0.98 -65.44 -25.37
C GLU A 71 0.11 -64.46 -24.57
N LYS A 72 -0.65 -64.94 -23.58
CA LYS A 72 -1.44 -64.08 -22.69
C LYS A 72 -0.54 -63.13 -21.88
N TYR A 73 0.52 -63.64 -21.25
CA TYR A 73 1.47 -62.80 -20.49
C TYR A 73 2.16 -61.76 -21.37
N LYS A 74 2.52 -62.10 -22.62
CA LYS A 74 3.04 -61.15 -23.60
C LYS A 74 2.04 -60.04 -23.88
N HIS A 75 0.77 -60.36 -24.13
CA HIS A 75 -0.26 -59.36 -24.38
C HIS A 75 -0.53 -58.46 -23.16
N GLN A 76 -0.53 -59.02 -21.94
CA GLN A 76 -0.64 -58.23 -20.71
C GLN A 76 0.55 -57.28 -20.57
N LEU A 77 1.79 -57.77 -20.71
CA LEU A 77 2.99 -56.93 -20.63
C LEU A 77 3.01 -55.83 -21.72
N GLN A 78 2.52 -56.10 -22.93
CA GLN A 78 2.38 -55.07 -23.97
C GLN A 78 1.32 -54.01 -23.64
N GLN A 79 0.22 -54.40 -22.99
CA GLN A 79 -0.80 -53.48 -22.49
C GLN A 79 -0.26 -52.60 -21.34
N ASP A 80 0.43 -53.22 -20.38
CA ASP A 80 1.02 -52.54 -19.23
C ASP A 80 2.12 -51.55 -19.67
N LEU A 81 2.97 -51.93 -20.63
CA LEU A 81 3.98 -51.03 -21.22
C LEU A 81 3.35 -49.81 -21.91
N TRP A 82 2.22 -49.97 -22.61
CA TRP A 82 1.53 -48.84 -23.25
C TRP A 82 0.86 -47.92 -22.22
N ALA A 83 0.27 -48.49 -21.15
CA ALA A 83 -0.27 -47.72 -20.04
C ALA A 83 0.81 -46.92 -19.30
N ILE A 84 1.98 -47.52 -19.04
CA ILE A 84 3.14 -46.86 -18.42
C ILE A 84 3.68 -45.74 -19.33
N ALA A 85 3.77 -45.96 -20.64
CA ALA A 85 4.19 -44.93 -21.58
C ALA A 85 3.23 -43.71 -21.55
N ASN A 86 1.92 -43.95 -21.68
CA ASN A 86 0.92 -42.88 -21.61
C ASN A 86 0.93 -42.13 -20.26
N GLN A 87 1.20 -42.83 -19.15
CA GLN A 87 1.37 -42.18 -17.83
C GLN A 87 2.65 -41.33 -17.77
N SER A 88 3.75 -41.80 -18.37
CA SER A 88 5.01 -41.05 -18.46
C SER A 88 4.84 -39.76 -19.26
N ASP A 89 4.15 -39.82 -20.40
CA ASP A 89 3.86 -38.64 -21.23
C ASP A 89 2.99 -37.62 -20.46
N GLN A 90 1.92 -38.09 -19.80
CA GLN A 90 1.06 -37.24 -18.97
C GLN A 90 1.79 -36.60 -17.78
N ILE A 91 2.73 -37.33 -17.15
CA ILE A 91 3.58 -36.78 -16.09
C ILE A 91 4.54 -35.73 -16.66
N GLN A 92 5.11 -35.96 -17.84
CA GLN A 92 6.00 -34.99 -18.49
C GLN A 92 5.25 -33.70 -18.88
N GLU A 93 4.00 -33.79 -19.35
CA GLU A 93 3.14 -32.62 -19.58
C GLU A 93 2.88 -31.83 -18.29
N GLN A 94 2.58 -32.52 -17.18
CA GLN A 94 2.42 -31.86 -15.88
C GLN A 94 3.72 -31.21 -15.37
N ILE A 95 4.88 -31.83 -15.58
CA ILE A 95 6.18 -31.25 -15.23
C ILE A 95 6.41 -29.97 -16.05
N ASN A 96 6.19 -30.03 -17.37
CA ASN A 96 6.33 -28.87 -18.25
C ASN A 96 5.38 -27.72 -17.85
N TYR A 97 4.13 -28.04 -17.50
CA TYR A 97 3.14 -27.08 -17.01
C TYR A 97 3.57 -26.41 -15.70
N ARG A 98 3.97 -27.20 -14.69
CA ARG A 98 4.43 -26.66 -13.40
C ARG A 98 5.72 -25.85 -13.54
N GLN A 99 6.64 -26.26 -14.42
CA GLN A 99 7.85 -25.48 -14.70
C GLN A 99 7.51 -24.12 -15.34
N ASN A 100 6.54 -24.07 -16.25
CA ASN A 100 6.07 -22.81 -16.84
C ASN A 100 5.38 -21.90 -15.79
N GLN A 101 4.56 -22.47 -14.90
CA GLN A 101 3.99 -21.72 -13.78
C GLN A 101 5.06 -21.16 -12.83
N PHE A 102 6.07 -21.98 -12.48
CA PHE A 102 7.19 -21.56 -11.64
C PHE A 102 7.98 -20.41 -12.28
N ASN A 103 8.31 -20.53 -13.57
CA ASN A 103 9.01 -19.48 -14.32
C ASN A 103 8.19 -18.17 -14.34
N TRP A 104 6.87 -18.24 -14.52
CA TRP A 104 5.99 -17.07 -14.48
C TRP A 104 5.93 -16.43 -13.08
N LEU A 105 5.79 -17.23 -12.03
CA LEU A 105 5.83 -16.74 -10.64
C LEU A 105 7.18 -16.09 -10.31
N GLN A 106 8.29 -16.63 -10.82
CA GLN A 106 9.62 -16.06 -10.62
C GLN A 106 9.76 -14.68 -11.27
N VAL A 107 9.20 -14.47 -12.47
CA VAL A 107 9.13 -13.14 -13.12
C VAL A 107 8.27 -12.17 -12.29
N GLN A 108 7.07 -12.59 -11.86
CA GLN A 108 6.19 -11.77 -11.02
C GLN A 108 6.83 -11.38 -9.67
N ILE A 109 7.62 -12.27 -9.06
CA ILE A 109 8.39 -11.96 -7.85
C ILE A 109 9.47 -10.92 -8.16
N GLY A 110 10.18 -11.03 -9.29
CA GLY A 110 11.16 -10.04 -9.73
C GLY A 110 10.56 -8.65 -9.98
N GLU A 111 9.41 -8.58 -10.65
CA GLU A 111 8.67 -7.33 -10.88
C GLU A 111 8.23 -6.67 -9.57
N LYS A 112 7.64 -7.44 -8.63
CA LYS A 112 7.25 -6.93 -7.31
C LYS A 112 8.45 -6.51 -6.45
N GLN A 113 9.58 -7.21 -6.54
CA GLN A 113 10.82 -6.82 -5.86
C GLN A 113 11.38 -5.51 -6.42
N LYS A 114 11.40 -5.34 -7.75
CA LYS A 114 11.82 -4.10 -8.40
C LYS A 114 10.91 -2.92 -8.00
N SER A 115 9.60 -3.08 -8.10
CA SER A 115 8.63 -2.04 -7.70
C SER A 115 8.76 -1.66 -6.22
N LYS A 116 9.02 -2.64 -5.33
CA LYS A 116 9.34 -2.37 -3.92
C LYS A 116 10.61 -1.54 -3.75
N GLN A 117 11.66 -1.81 -4.53
CA GLN A 117 12.91 -1.02 -4.50
C GLN A 117 12.68 0.41 -4.99
N GLU A 118 11.96 0.60 -6.10
CA GLU A 118 11.57 1.90 -6.64
C GLU A 118 10.75 2.72 -5.63
N LEU A 119 9.75 2.11 -4.98
CA LEU A 119 8.97 2.75 -3.92
C LEU A 119 9.83 3.10 -2.69
N THR A 120 10.79 2.24 -2.32
CA THR A 120 11.70 2.50 -1.19
C THR A 120 12.62 3.69 -1.50
N LEU A 121 13.12 3.81 -2.73
CA LEU A 121 13.90 4.96 -3.19
C LEU A 121 13.07 6.26 -3.19
N ALA A 122 11.83 6.20 -3.68
CA ALA A 122 10.92 7.34 -3.69
C ALA A 122 10.57 7.83 -2.26
N LEU A 123 10.36 6.91 -1.31
CA LEU A 123 10.12 7.25 0.10
C LEU A 123 11.34 7.90 0.77
N MET A 124 12.56 7.48 0.42
CA MET A 124 13.78 8.12 0.92
C MET A 124 13.98 9.54 0.34
N ALA A 125 13.69 9.73 -0.95
CA ALA A 125 13.72 11.06 -1.57
C ALA A 125 12.70 12.02 -0.93
N LEU A 126 11.44 11.59 -0.81
CA LEU A 126 10.38 12.36 -0.15
C LEU A 126 10.70 12.67 1.34
N GLY A 127 11.42 11.78 2.01
CA GLY A 127 11.92 12.01 3.38
C GLY A 127 12.96 13.13 3.47
N GLU A 128 13.84 13.24 2.49
CA GLU A 128 14.84 14.33 2.40
C GLU A 128 14.20 15.65 1.94
N ASP A 129 13.31 15.62 0.95
CA ASP A 129 12.53 16.79 0.52
C ASP A 129 11.74 17.38 1.70
N LYS A 130 11.10 16.51 2.50
CA LYS A 130 10.43 16.90 3.74
C LYS A 130 11.41 17.57 4.72
N ARG A 131 12.59 17.00 4.93
CA ARG A 131 13.62 17.55 5.83
C ARG A 131 14.05 18.96 5.42
N LEU A 132 14.25 19.18 4.12
CA LEU A 132 14.60 20.48 3.55
C LEU A 132 13.46 21.51 3.72
N VAL A 133 12.20 21.10 3.58
CA VAL A 133 11.03 21.96 3.84
C VAL A 133 10.90 22.30 5.33
N GLU A 134 11.13 21.36 6.25
CA GLU A 134 11.14 21.62 7.69
C GLU A 134 12.26 22.60 8.09
N GLU A 135 13.45 22.48 7.48
CA GLU A 135 14.60 23.39 7.65
C GLU A 135 14.30 24.82 7.12
N ALA A 136 13.66 24.93 5.95
CA ALA A 136 13.20 26.21 5.40
C ALA A 136 12.12 26.88 6.26
N ILE A 137 11.17 26.11 6.79
CA ILE A 137 10.13 26.61 7.72
C ILE A 137 10.75 27.12 9.03
N TYR A 138 11.80 26.46 9.54
CA TYR A 138 12.52 26.93 10.73
C TYR A 138 13.16 28.31 10.48
N HIS A 139 13.89 28.48 9.38
CA HIS A 139 14.53 29.75 9.03
C HIS A 139 13.52 30.88 8.77
N LEU A 140 12.39 30.62 8.09
CA LEU A 140 11.34 31.62 7.87
C LEU A 140 10.68 32.06 9.17
N ASN A 141 10.49 31.16 10.14
CA ASN A 141 9.99 31.54 11.47
C ASN A 141 11.01 32.39 12.24
N GLN A 142 12.31 32.07 12.19
CA GLN A 142 13.35 32.91 12.79
C GLN A 142 13.34 34.33 12.20
N GLN A 143 13.34 34.46 10.87
CA GLN A 143 13.29 35.77 10.19
C GLN A 143 12.03 36.57 10.56
N LYS A 144 10.89 35.89 10.75
CA LYS A 144 9.64 36.52 11.22
C LYS A 144 9.77 37.05 12.65
N GLU A 145 10.40 36.30 13.56
CA GLU A 145 10.63 36.77 14.94
C GLU A 145 11.58 37.97 14.99
N GLU A 146 12.65 37.96 14.20
CA GLU A 146 13.57 39.10 14.03
C GLU A 146 12.84 40.34 13.47
N LEU A 147 11.96 40.13 12.47
CA LEU A 147 11.13 41.19 11.91
C LEU A 147 10.15 41.76 12.96
N ASP A 148 9.44 40.91 13.71
CA ASP A 148 8.54 41.31 14.79
C ASP A 148 9.27 42.11 15.89
N LEU A 149 10.50 41.74 16.23
CA LEU A 149 11.34 42.49 17.18
C LEU A 149 11.72 43.87 16.62
N SER A 150 12.14 43.95 15.35
CA SER A 150 12.45 45.24 14.71
C SER A 150 11.24 46.17 14.62
N LEU A 151 10.05 45.62 14.32
CA LEU A 151 8.79 46.35 14.26
C LEU A 151 8.38 46.88 15.64
N ARG A 152 8.55 46.10 16.71
CA ARG A 152 8.34 46.56 18.10
C ARG A 152 9.30 47.70 18.47
N SER A 153 10.57 47.60 18.07
CA SER A 153 11.58 48.65 18.29
C SER A 153 11.21 49.95 17.56
N LEU A 154 10.93 49.87 16.26
CA LEU A 154 10.54 51.01 15.43
C LEU A 154 9.25 51.68 15.95
N LYS A 155 8.27 50.89 16.40
CA LYS A 155 7.04 51.39 17.02
C LYS A 155 7.32 52.12 18.35
N SER A 156 8.26 51.65 19.16
CA SER A 156 8.71 52.37 20.37
C SER A 156 9.40 53.69 20.02
N GLN A 157 10.24 53.70 18.98
CA GLN A 157 10.88 54.93 18.48
C GLN A 157 9.86 55.94 17.95
N HIS A 158 8.84 55.48 17.20
CA HIS A 158 7.76 56.34 16.72
C HIS A 158 7.00 56.99 17.88
N TYR A 159 6.65 56.25 18.93
CA TYR A 159 5.98 56.84 20.10
C TYR A 159 6.84 57.92 20.77
N LYS A 160 8.15 57.71 20.91
CA LYS A 160 9.08 58.72 21.44
C LYS A 160 9.20 59.95 20.54
N ALA A 161 9.26 59.76 19.22
CA ALA A 161 9.28 60.88 18.28
C ALA A 161 8.00 61.72 18.35
N GLU A 162 6.85 61.07 18.51
CA GLU A 162 5.55 61.72 18.63
C GLU A 162 5.36 62.42 20.00
N THR A 163 5.89 61.89 21.11
CA THR A 163 5.90 62.62 22.40
C THR A 163 6.77 63.87 22.32
N ASN A 164 8.02 63.75 21.85
CA ASN A 164 8.94 64.87 21.73
C ASN A 164 8.40 65.98 20.81
N LYS A 165 7.71 65.60 19.71
CA LYS A 165 7.00 66.52 18.82
C LYS A 165 5.88 67.27 19.52
N ASN A 166 5.10 66.59 20.36
CA ASN A 166 4.00 67.22 21.11
C ASN A 166 4.51 68.12 22.25
N GLU A 167 5.64 67.77 22.88
CA GLU A 167 6.37 68.64 23.82
C GLU A 167 6.86 69.92 23.12
N LEU A 168 7.54 69.80 21.98
CA LEU A 168 7.99 70.95 21.18
C LEU A 168 6.81 71.83 20.68
N LEU A 169 5.64 71.25 20.40
CA LEU A 169 4.44 72.01 20.06
C LEU A 169 3.87 72.79 21.25
N ALA A 170 3.98 72.25 22.48
CA ALA A 170 3.61 72.96 23.70
C ALA A 170 4.60 74.10 24.01
N ASP A 171 5.91 73.87 23.86
CA ASP A 171 6.94 74.92 24.01
C ASP A 171 6.72 76.07 23.01
N LEU A 172 6.38 75.75 21.75
CA LEU A 172 6.06 76.76 20.73
C LEU A 172 4.75 77.52 21.03
N GLN A 173 3.78 76.91 21.71
CA GLN A 173 2.59 77.62 22.19
C GLN A 173 2.94 78.56 23.34
N HIS A 174 3.68 78.07 24.34
CA HIS A 174 4.16 78.87 25.48
C HIS A 174 5.00 80.08 25.02
N LEU A 175 5.97 79.88 24.13
CA LEU A 175 6.78 80.97 23.57
C LEU A 175 5.94 81.99 22.78
N LYS A 176 4.88 81.56 22.10
CA LYS A 176 3.95 82.45 21.39
C LYS A 176 3.09 83.28 22.35
N GLU A 177 2.69 82.70 23.48
CA GLU A 177 1.97 83.40 24.55
C GLU A 177 2.88 84.40 25.27
N GLU A 178 4.12 84.03 25.57
CA GLU A 178 5.16 84.92 26.14
C GLU A 178 5.45 86.11 25.20
N ILE A 179 5.61 85.88 23.90
CA ILE A 179 5.79 86.96 22.90
C ILE A 179 4.55 87.88 22.86
N ALA A 180 3.34 87.34 23.04
CA ALA A 180 2.12 88.14 23.11
C ALA A 180 2.04 88.97 24.41
N PHE A 181 2.49 88.41 25.54
CA PHE A 181 2.59 89.10 26.83
C PHE A 181 3.61 90.25 26.80
N GLN A 182 4.85 89.98 26.36
CA GLN A 182 5.88 91.03 26.20
C GLN A 182 5.44 92.14 25.25
N LYS A 183 4.63 91.81 24.23
CA LYS A 183 4.06 92.80 23.30
C LYS A 183 3.01 93.70 23.97
N THR A 184 2.13 93.17 24.83
CA THR A 184 1.14 94.00 25.55
C THR A 184 1.78 94.79 26.69
N GLU A 185 2.79 94.24 27.39
CA GLU A 185 3.61 94.99 28.35
C GLU A 185 4.33 96.15 27.66
N LYS A 186 5.00 95.91 26.53
CA LYS A 186 5.65 96.98 25.74
C LYS A 186 4.65 98.06 25.30
N GLN A 187 3.43 97.68 24.91
CA GLN A 187 2.39 98.65 24.56
C GLN A 187 1.99 99.50 25.78
N ARG A 188 1.74 98.89 26.93
CA ARG A 188 1.41 99.59 28.19
C ARG A 188 2.53 100.53 28.65
N LEU A 189 3.79 100.11 28.49
CA LEU A 189 4.96 100.95 28.78
C LEU A 189 5.04 102.15 27.80
N GLN A 190 4.74 101.94 26.51
CA GLN A 190 4.64 103.02 25.52
C GLN A 190 3.53 104.02 25.89
N GLU A 191 2.33 103.52 26.20
CA GLU A 191 1.20 104.35 26.67
C GLU A 191 1.56 105.16 27.93
N THR A 192 2.35 104.57 28.84
CA THR A 192 2.85 105.25 30.04
C THR A 192 3.89 106.32 29.72
N ILE A 193 4.80 106.06 28.77
CA ILE A 193 5.79 107.03 28.26
C ILE A 193 5.10 108.21 27.59
N ASP A 194 4.08 107.95 26.75
CA ASP A 194 3.34 108.99 26.04
C ASP A 194 2.46 109.82 26.99
N PHE A 195 1.90 109.21 28.06
CA PHE A 195 1.25 109.93 29.15
C PHE A 195 2.23 110.85 29.92
N LEU A 196 3.38 110.32 30.36
CA LEU A 196 4.40 111.10 31.08
C LEU A 196 4.98 112.22 30.20
N ARG A 197 5.19 111.95 28.90
CA ARG A 197 5.56 112.98 27.92
C ARG A 197 4.49 114.06 27.80
N SER A 198 3.21 113.70 27.83
CA SER A 198 2.11 114.65 27.77
C SER A 198 2.08 115.55 29.01
N GLN A 199 2.22 114.99 30.22
CA GLN A 199 2.35 115.80 31.45
C GLN A 199 3.61 116.68 31.45
N PHE A 200 4.72 116.23 30.88
CA PHE A 200 5.91 117.07 30.74
C PHE A 200 5.68 118.26 29.80
N HIS A 201 4.90 118.10 28.72
CA HIS A 201 4.49 119.23 27.87
C HIS A 201 3.50 120.15 28.60
N GLU A 202 2.60 119.60 29.42
CA GLU A 202 1.69 120.38 30.27
C GLU A 202 2.49 121.28 31.23
N TRP A 203 3.51 120.75 31.92
CA TRP A 203 4.39 121.53 32.79
C TRP A 203 5.27 122.52 32.02
N GLN A 204 5.79 122.17 30.84
CA GLN A 204 6.51 123.13 30.00
C GLN A 204 5.62 124.29 29.51
N MET A 205 4.31 124.07 29.36
CA MET A 205 3.36 125.14 29.03
C MET A 205 2.94 125.99 30.23
N GLU A 206 3.24 125.55 31.46
CA GLU A 206 3.02 126.30 32.71
C GLU A 206 4.26 127.13 33.12
N ASP A 207 5.48 126.71 32.75
CA ASP A 207 6.76 127.37 33.09
C ASP A 207 7.34 128.30 31.98
N ILE A 208 6.71 128.45 30.81
CA ILE A 208 7.24 129.29 29.70
C ILE A 208 6.50 130.62 29.55
N GLU A 209 6.91 131.60 30.37
CA GLU A 209 6.80 133.05 30.07
C GLU A 209 8.19 133.72 30.04
N VAL A 210 9.20 133.13 29.37
CA VAL A 210 10.50 133.80 29.07
C VAL A 210 11.09 133.41 27.71
N HIS A 211 11.11 134.38 26.79
CA HIS A 211 12.05 134.65 25.67
C HIS A 211 12.27 133.67 24.49
N ASP A 212 12.33 134.28 23.30
CA ASP A 212 12.99 133.80 22.07
C ASP A 212 14.47 133.44 22.27
N ILE A 213 15.00 132.55 21.41
CA ILE A 213 16.07 132.91 20.44
C ILE A 213 16.22 131.84 19.32
N THR A 214 16.14 132.34 18.10
CA THR A 214 16.57 131.88 16.77
C THR A 214 17.56 130.70 16.64
N PRO A 215 17.27 129.66 15.81
CA PRO A 215 18.25 128.67 15.30
C PRO A 215 18.83 129.07 13.92
N PRO A 216 20.11 128.78 13.61
CA PRO A 216 20.44 127.76 12.57
C PRO A 216 21.84 127.08 12.68
N VAL A 217 22.18 126.20 11.70
CA VAL A 217 23.50 125.56 11.38
C VAL A 217 24.14 124.68 12.48
N GLU A 218 25.09 123.74 12.27
CA GLU A 218 25.82 123.17 11.10
C GLU A 218 26.13 121.68 11.46
N ASP A 219 25.79 120.66 10.67
CA ASP A 219 26.61 119.83 9.75
C ASP A 219 27.90 119.12 10.31
N LEU A 220 28.31 118.04 9.63
CA LEU A 220 29.59 117.27 9.67
C LEU A 220 29.73 115.98 10.53
N THR A 221 30.35 114.97 9.88
CA THR A 221 31.08 113.76 10.38
C THR A 221 30.28 112.66 11.13
N SER A 222 30.27 111.34 10.77
CA SER A 222 31.14 110.43 9.97
C SER A 222 32.46 110.01 10.65
N PRO A 223 33.07 108.83 10.39
CA PRO A 223 32.54 107.47 10.15
C PRO A 223 33.20 106.40 11.09
N GLU A 224 32.98 105.10 10.83
CA GLU A 224 33.85 103.95 11.25
C GLU A 224 34.00 103.69 12.78
N THR A 225 34.50 102.54 13.30
CA THR A 225 35.16 101.34 12.73
C THR A 225 34.88 100.08 13.60
N GLN A 226 34.63 98.92 12.96
CA GLN A 226 35.14 97.56 13.33
C GLN A 226 34.80 97.00 14.76
N LYS A 227 35.17 95.77 15.21
CA LYS A 227 36.15 94.76 14.73
C LYS A 227 35.93 93.34 15.32
N LEU A 228 36.36 92.30 14.59
CA LEU A 228 36.61 90.89 15.02
C LEU A 228 35.37 90.09 15.49
N LEU A 229 35.14 88.81 15.18
CA LEU A 229 35.92 87.72 14.56
C LEU A 229 35.08 87.10 13.38
N THR A 230 35.54 86.39 12.33
CA THR A 230 36.83 85.87 11.82
C THR A 230 37.58 84.85 12.69
N GLY A 231 37.62 83.54 12.39
CA GLY A 231 37.14 82.79 11.21
C GLY A 231 37.51 81.29 11.32
N SER A 232 37.89 80.67 10.19
CA SER A 232 38.51 79.32 10.04
C SER A 232 37.60 78.08 10.09
N ASP A 233 37.81 77.03 9.26
CA ASP A 233 38.66 76.89 8.05
C ASP A 233 38.03 75.87 7.07
N GLU A 234 38.32 76.01 5.77
CA GLU A 234 38.40 74.85 4.87
C GLU A 234 39.79 74.24 4.99
N GLN A 235 39.91 72.92 5.24
CA GLN A 235 41.16 72.22 4.93
C GLN A 235 40.94 70.82 4.37
N GLU A 236 41.22 70.71 3.09
CA GLU A 236 41.43 69.49 2.31
C GLU A 236 42.86 68.96 2.57
N GLU A 237 43.04 67.67 2.92
CA GLU A 237 44.07 66.79 2.31
C GLU A 237 44.12 65.35 2.88
N ALA A 238 44.60 64.44 2.00
CA ALA A 238 45.44 63.26 2.25
C ALA A 238 44.97 62.04 3.11
N GLU A 239 44.64 60.97 2.37
CA GLU A 239 45.21 59.61 2.46
C GLU A 239 45.34 58.85 3.81
N THR A 240 44.53 57.81 3.98
CA THR A 240 44.94 56.38 4.14
C THR A 240 43.70 55.48 4.25
N GLY A 241 43.72 54.17 3.93
CA GLY A 241 44.85 53.34 3.46
C GLY A 241 44.64 51.82 3.57
N ARG A 242 43.43 51.29 3.34
CA ARG A 242 43.08 49.84 3.29
C ARG A 242 41.74 49.67 2.54
N LYS A 243 41.53 48.82 1.52
CA LYS A 243 42.09 47.52 1.07
C LYS A 243 41.50 46.29 1.79
N GLY A 244 41.02 45.31 0.99
CA GLY A 244 40.14 44.21 1.37
C GLY A 244 38.83 44.30 0.56
N ASP A 245 38.73 43.91 -0.71
CA ASP A 245 39.19 42.72 -1.48
C ASP A 245 38.15 41.57 -1.49
N ALA A 246 37.24 41.59 -2.50
CA ALA A 246 36.42 40.50 -3.08
C ALA A 246 35.59 41.16 -4.22
N GLU A 247 35.80 40.91 -5.52
CA GLU A 247 35.52 39.69 -6.31
C GLU A 247 34.02 39.29 -6.24
N ARG A 248 33.24 39.29 -7.35
CA ARG A 248 33.35 38.50 -8.60
C ARG A 248 33.17 37.01 -8.25
N ASP A 249 32.26 36.23 -8.84
CA ASP A 249 31.64 36.27 -10.19
C ASP A 249 30.15 36.66 -10.21
N SER A 250 29.44 36.95 -11.31
CA SER A 250 29.64 36.83 -12.77
C SER A 250 29.55 35.46 -13.43
N GLU A 251 28.37 34.81 -13.34
CA GLU A 251 27.98 33.82 -14.35
C GLU A 251 26.61 34.15 -14.97
N SER A 252 26.53 34.07 -16.29
CA SER A 252 25.29 34.24 -17.06
C SER A 252 25.01 32.93 -17.79
N ILE A 253 23.81 32.38 -17.60
CA ILE A 253 23.32 31.28 -18.45
C ILE A 253 22.07 31.77 -19.18
N SER A 254 22.16 31.72 -20.51
CA SER A 254 21.06 32.03 -21.42
C SER A 254 19.94 30.98 -21.32
N GLY A 255 18.70 31.42 -21.47
CA GLY A 255 17.52 30.56 -21.27
C GLY A 255 17.34 29.43 -22.29
N THR A 256 16.29 28.65 -22.06
CA THR A 256 15.65 27.77 -23.05
C THR A 256 14.15 28.09 -23.05
N GLU A 257 13.51 28.02 -24.22
CA GLU A 257 12.06 28.17 -24.36
C GLU A 257 11.31 26.87 -24.00
N GLU A 258 10.02 26.82 -24.34
CA GLU A 258 9.14 25.64 -24.40
C GLU A 258 8.54 25.05 -23.09
N ARG A 259 7.26 25.43 -22.87
CA ARG A 259 6.08 24.55 -23.16
C ARG A 259 5.66 23.49 -22.12
N ALA A 260 4.76 23.91 -21.24
CA ALA A 260 3.48 23.24 -20.96
C ALA A 260 2.46 24.35 -20.59
N ALA A 261 1.18 24.39 -21.00
CA ALA A 261 0.17 23.37 -21.32
C ALA A 261 -0.49 22.76 -20.06
N ASP A 262 -1.75 23.15 -19.86
CA ASP A 262 -2.85 22.40 -19.22
C ASP A 262 -2.61 21.71 -17.86
N PHE A 263 -2.74 22.46 -16.76
CA PHE A 263 -3.34 21.88 -15.53
C PHE A 263 -3.92 22.92 -14.55
N GLU A 264 -5.20 23.28 -14.71
CA GLU A 264 -6.09 23.57 -13.57
C GLU A 264 -7.57 23.49 -13.98
N SER A 265 -8.21 22.36 -13.67
CA SER A 265 -9.66 22.16 -13.74
C SER A 265 -10.06 21.15 -12.67
N THR A 266 -9.63 21.43 -11.45
CA THR A 266 -10.00 20.68 -10.25
C THR A 266 -11.44 21.06 -9.90
N GLU A 267 -12.39 20.14 -10.06
CA GLU A 267 -13.79 20.36 -9.66
C GLU A 267 -13.89 20.45 -8.13
N PHE A 268 -13.66 21.64 -7.59
CA PHE A 268 -13.95 21.95 -6.20
C PHE A 268 -15.48 22.02 -6.01
N ILE A 269 -16.03 21.05 -5.29
CA ILE A 269 -17.47 20.92 -5.08
C ILE A 269 -17.97 22.05 -4.18
N ASP A 270 -18.50 23.11 -4.77
CA ASP A 270 -19.30 24.11 -4.06
C ASP A 270 -20.70 23.52 -3.77
N GLY A 271 -21.04 23.42 -2.48
CA GLY A 271 -22.10 22.53 -1.99
C GLY A 271 -22.83 23.01 -0.74
N VAL A 272 -22.62 24.26 -0.34
CA VAL A 272 -23.51 25.10 0.49
C VAL A 272 -24.36 24.39 1.56
N SER A 273 -23.88 24.38 2.81
CA SER A 273 -24.70 24.11 4.00
C SER A 273 -25.06 25.41 4.73
N PRO A 274 -26.36 25.74 4.85
CA PRO A 274 -26.80 26.78 5.78
C PRO A 274 -28.07 26.40 6.56
N ARG A 275 -27.87 26.12 7.85
CA ARG A 275 -28.78 26.40 8.98
C ARG A 275 -30.18 25.74 9.03
N LEU A 276 -30.41 25.12 10.20
CA LEU A 276 -31.70 24.86 10.81
C LEU A 276 -32.67 26.06 10.72
N PRO A 277 -33.97 25.77 10.68
CA PRO A 277 -34.87 26.34 11.69
C PRO A 277 -35.46 25.27 12.60
N PHE A 278 -35.83 25.68 13.83
CA PHE A 278 -36.63 24.88 14.74
C PHE A 278 -38.00 24.54 14.11
N SER A 279 -38.43 23.29 14.25
CA SER A 279 -39.85 22.95 14.32
C SER A 279 -40.04 21.85 15.36
N ALA A 280 -40.56 22.23 16.53
CA ALA A 280 -40.80 21.28 17.62
C ALA A 280 -42.25 20.77 17.55
N SER A 281 -42.42 19.47 17.43
CA SER A 281 -43.64 18.77 17.90
C SER A 281 -43.31 17.30 18.17
N PRO A 282 -43.62 16.77 19.36
CA PRO A 282 -43.33 15.39 19.73
C PRO A 282 -44.45 14.45 19.29
N CYS A 283 -44.13 13.18 19.02
CA CYS A 283 -45.01 12.06 19.36
C CYS A 283 -44.32 10.69 19.27
N LEU A 284 -44.61 9.86 20.28
CA LEU A 284 -44.71 8.40 20.24
C LEU A 284 -43.51 7.57 19.71
N LEU A 285 -42.72 7.10 20.68
CA LEU A 285 -42.54 5.67 20.95
C LEU A 285 -42.93 4.70 19.80
N GLN A 286 -41.91 4.13 19.15
CA GLN A 286 -41.94 2.72 18.78
C GLN A 286 -40.75 2.02 19.43
N GLU A 287 -41.01 1.39 20.58
CA GLU A 287 -40.18 0.31 21.09
C GLU A 287 -40.25 -0.83 20.06
N GLN A 288 -39.17 -1.01 19.30
CA GLN A 288 -38.87 -2.27 18.64
C GLN A 288 -38.02 -3.09 19.62
N PRO A 289 -38.15 -4.42 19.65
CA PRO A 289 -37.46 -5.23 20.65
C PRO A 289 -35.95 -5.19 20.43
N GLU A 290 -35.25 -4.50 21.33
CA GLU A 290 -33.80 -4.61 21.46
C GLU A 290 -33.45 -6.01 21.97
N ALA A 291 -33.33 -6.94 21.04
CA ALA A 291 -32.62 -8.19 21.26
C ALA A 291 -31.14 -7.85 21.44
N ASP A 292 -30.75 -7.66 22.70
CA ASP A 292 -29.42 -7.31 23.22
C ASP A 292 -28.28 -7.86 22.32
N LEU A 293 -27.75 -6.95 21.49
CA LEU A 293 -26.74 -7.19 20.46
C LEU A 293 -25.68 -6.10 20.60
N ASP A 294 -24.41 -6.51 20.63
CA ASP A 294 -23.33 -5.55 20.82
C ASP A 294 -23.23 -4.54 19.66
N ALA A 295 -22.84 -3.31 19.98
CA ALA A 295 -22.79 -2.22 19.01
C ALA A 295 -21.81 -2.54 17.86
N GLU A 296 -20.69 -3.20 18.20
CA GLU A 296 -19.65 -3.63 17.27
C GLU A 296 -20.17 -4.66 16.26
N TRP A 297 -21.07 -5.56 16.68
CA TRP A 297 -21.74 -6.53 15.81
C TRP A 297 -22.80 -5.88 14.91
N ALA A 298 -23.51 -4.86 15.41
CA ALA A 298 -24.43 -4.08 14.60
C ALA A 298 -23.70 -3.29 13.50
N GLU A 299 -22.54 -2.71 13.82
CA GLU A 299 -21.69 -2.01 12.84
C GLU A 299 -21.08 -2.96 11.81
N PHE A 300 -20.48 -4.07 12.25
CA PHE A 300 -19.96 -5.12 11.35
C PHE A 300 -20.98 -5.52 10.27
N VAL A 301 -22.22 -5.79 10.71
CA VAL A 301 -23.33 -6.22 9.85
C VAL A 301 -23.88 -5.11 8.96
N ALA A 302 -23.68 -3.84 9.33
CA ALA A 302 -23.98 -2.70 8.46
C ALA A 302 -22.92 -2.52 7.35
N GLN A 303 -21.67 -2.90 7.59
CA GLN A 303 -20.58 -2.83 6.62
C GLN A 303 -20.56 -3.99 5.61
N LEU A 304 -21.18 -5.14 5.92
CA LEU A 304 -21.26 -6.31 5.02
C LEU A 304 -22.20 -6.08 3.82
N THR A 305 -21.71 -6.46 2.64
CA THR A 305 -22.45 -6.52 1.37
C THR A 305 -23.32 -7.78 1.27
N TYR A 306 -24.21 -7.80 0.28
CA TYR A 306 -25.14 -8.92 0.05
C TYR A 306 -24.45 -10.30 -0.12
N PRO A 307 -23.46 -10.51 -1.01
CA PRO A 307 -22.83 -11.82 -1.15
C PRO A 307 -22.01 -12.24 0.08
N GLU A 308 -21.43 -11.31 0.83
CA GLU A 308 -20.75 -11.60 2.09
C GLU A 308 -21.75 -12.13 3.16
N LEU A 309 -22.97 -11.58 3.20
CA LEU A 309 -24.05 -12.07 4.06
C LEU A 309 -24.59 -13.45 3.61
N GLU A 310 -24.69 -13.71 2.30
CA GLU A 310 -25.06 -15.05 1.80
C GLU A 310 -24.01 -16.11 2.15
N VAL A 311 -22.72 -15.76 2.11
CA VAL A 311 -21.62 -16.65 2.54
C VAL A 311 -21.71 -16.96 4.03
N LEU A 312 -21.89 -15.95 4.91
CA LEU A 312 -22.08 -16.19 6.34
C LEU A 312 -23.32 -17.07 6.61
N LYS A 313 -24.42 -16.83 5.90
CA LYS A 313 -25.62 -17.67 6.00
C LYS A 313 -25.35 -19.11 5.59
N ALA A 314 -24.63 -19.34 4.49
CA ALA A 314 -24.28 -20.68 4.02
C ALA A 314 -23.43 -21.45 5.05
N ILE A 315 -22.43 -20.79 5.66
CA ILE A 315 -21.57 -21.36 6.73
C ILE A 315 -22.40 -21.72 7.98
N VAL A 316 -23.42 -20.93 8.29
CA VAL A 316 -24.27 -21.09 9.48
C VAL A 316 -25.35 -22.17 9.31
N GLU A 317 -25.82 -22.42 8.08
CA GLU A 317 -26.92 -23.35 7.76
C GLU A 317 -26.47 -24.71 7.21
N GLN A 318 -25.25 -24.85 6.66
CA GLN A 318 -24.83 -26.03 5.90
C GLN A 318 -23.60 -26.71 6.49
N GLU A 319 -23.62 -28.04 6.61
CA GLU A 319 -22.45 -28.85 7.04
C GLU A 319 -21.29 -28.84 6.02
N ASN A 320 -21.52 -28.39 4.78
CA ASN A 320 -20.47 -28.27 3.75
C ASN A 320 -20.74 -27.03 2.87
N PRO A 321 -20.39 -25.83 3.34
CA PRO A 321 -20.77 -24.57 2.68
C PRO A 321 -19.99 -24.31 1.38
N ASN A 322 -18.86 -24.99 1.15
CA ASN A 322 -17.98 -24.82 -0.02
C ASN A 322 -18.72 -24.74 -1.36
N SER A 323 -19.69 -25.64 -1.58
CA SER A 323 -20.45 -25.70 -2.83
C SER A 323 -21.32 -24.46 -3.03
N THR A 324 -21.92 -23.95 -1.95
CA THR A 324 -22.75 -22.74 -1.96
C THR A 324 -21.90 -21.48 -2.07
N ILE A 325 -20.81 -21.37 -1.29
CA ILE A 325 -19.86 -20.25 -1.37
C ILE A 325 -19.29 -20.14 -2.79
N LYS A 326 -18.94 -21.26 -3.41
CA LYS A 326 -18.49 -21.29 -4.82
C LYS A 326 -19.55 -20.75 -5.78
N ASN A 327 -20.81 -21.17 -5.65
CA ASN A 327 -21.89 -20.69 -6.51
C ASN A 327 -22.14 -19.18 -6.33
N ILE A 328 -22.06 -18.67 -5.09
CA ILE A 328 -22.16 -17.23 -4.78
C ILE A 328 -20.99 -16.47 -5.42
N ALA A 329 -19.76 -16.98 -5.28
CA ALA A 329 -18.57 -16.37 -5.85
C ALA A 329 -18.61 -16.31 -7.38
N GLU A 330 -18.97 -17.42 -8.06
CA GLU A 330 -19.14 -17.48 -9.51
C GLU A 330 -20.25 -16.51 -9.98
N SER A 331 -21.37 -16.42 -9.25
CA SER A 331 -22.47 -15.49 -9.58
C SER A 331 -22.10 -14.01 -9.43
N ASN A 332 -21.12 -13.69 -8.58
CA ASN A 332 -20.63 -12.34 -8.33
C ASN A 332 -19.28 -12.05 -9.04
N ILE A 333 -18.82 -12.95 -9.93
CA ILE A 333 -17.56 -12.83 -10.68
C ILE A 333 -16.33 -12.61 -9.76
N THR A 334 -16.29 -13.35 -8.64
CA THR A 334 -15.23 -13.31 -7.63
C THR A 334 -14.75 -14.72 -7.26
N MET A 335 -13.80 -14.84 -6.33
CA MET A 335 -13.27 -16.11 -5.83
C MET A 335 -13.78 -16.39 -4.40
N PRO A 336 -14.02 -17.66 -4.00
CA PRO A 336 -14.44 -18.02 -2.65
C PRO A 336 -13.55 -17.43 -1.56
N GLU A 337 -12.23 -17.57 -1.70
CA GLU A 337 -11.24 -17.03 -0.76
C GLU A 337 -11.39 -15.52 -0.57
N LEU A 338 -11.64 -14.76 -1.65
CA LEU A 338 -11.78 -13.30 -1.58
C LEU A 338 -13.05 -12.86 -0.82
N LEU A 339 -14.11 -13.67 -0.81
CA LEU A 339 -15.29 -13.38 0.01
C LEU A 339 -14.99 -13.65 1.50
N ILE A 340 -14.26 -14.73 1.81
CA ILE A 340 -13.84 -15.08 3.17
C ILE A 340 -12.85 -14.03 3.71
N ASP A 341 -11.84 -13.66 2.92
CA ASP A 341 -10.87 -12.61 3.22
C ASP A 341 -11.56 -11.25 3.45
N ALA A 342 -12.57 -10.90 2.65
CA ALA A 342 -13.31 -9.64 2.82
C ALA A 342 -14.15 -9.63 4.10
N ILE A 343 -14.84 -10.74 4.42
CA ILE A 343 -15.56 -10.90 5.69
C ILE A 343 -14.61 -10.77 6.88
N ASN A 344 -13.49 -11.50 6.87
CA ASN A 344 -12.48 -11.45 7.93
C ASN A 344 -11.79 -10.08 8.04
N SER A 345 -11.51 -9.41 6.92
CA SER A 345 -10.91 -8.07 6.93
C SER A 345 -11.85 -7.01 7.52
N ARG A 346 -13.18 -7.17 7.38
CA ARG A 346 -14.17 -6.33 8.07
C ARG A 346 -14.26 -6.68 9.55
N ALA A 347 -14.27 -7.97 9.89
CA ALA A 347 -14.31 -8.43 11.27
C ALA A 347 -13.10 -7.94 12.08
N ILE A 348 -11.89 -8.01 11.53
CA ILE A 348 -10.68 -7.44 12.14
C ILE A 348 -10.80 -5.92 12.33
N ALA A 349 -11.50 -5.22 11.42
CA ALA A 349 -11.67 -3.76 11.48
C ALA A 349 -12.73 -3.31 12.50
N THR A 350 -13.75 -4.11 12.80
CA THR A 350 -14.86 -3.75 13.72
C THR A 350 -14.87 -4.48 15.05
N LEU A 351 -14.50 -5.77 15.05
CA LEU A 351 -14.47 -6.66 16.23
C LEU A 351 -13.04 -6.92 16.74
N GLY A 352 -12.03 -6.61 15.93
CA GLY A 352 -10.62 -6.86 16.25
C GLY A 352 -10.12 -8.30 15.97
N ASP A 353 -10.98 -9.21 15.51
CA ASP A 353 -10.68 -10.64 15.35
C ASP A 353 -11.23 -11.24 14.03
N ILE A 354 -10.82 -12.46 13.69
CA ILE A 354 -11.35 -13.24 12.56
C ILE A 354 -12.60 -14.04 12.95
N ILE A 355 -13.58 -14.10 12.04
CA ILE A 355 -14.80 -14.89 12.27
C ILE A 355 -14.70 -16.26 11.61
N ILE A 356 -14.06 -16.36 10.44
CA ILE A 356 -13.96 -17.59 9.65
C ILE A 356 -12.50 -18.07 9.63
N GLU A 357 -12.24 -19.35 9.92
CA GLU A 357 -10.87 -19.88 9.80
C GLU A 357 -10.42 -19.95 8.33
N PRO A 358 -9.34 -19.27 7.93
CA PRO A 358 -8.83 -19.34 6.55
C PRO A 358 -8.02 -20.63 6.33
N GLY A 359 -8.24 -21.29 5.18
CA GLY A 359 -7.42 -22.42 4.74
C GLY A 359 -7.79 -23.80 5.31
N THR A 360 -8.96 -23.93 5.96
CA THR A 360 -9.57 -25.24 6.29
C THR A 360 -10.30 -25.82 5.07
N ASP A 361 -10.33 -27.16 4.94
CA ASP A 361 -11.03 -27.85 3.82
C ASP A 361 -12.55 -27.60 3.78
N ALA A 362 -13.12 -27.06 4.86
CA ALA A 362 -14.46 -26.49 4.91
C ALA A 362 -14.45 -25.27 5.85
N PRO A 363 -14.74 -24.05 5.34
CA PRO A 363 -14.66 -22.84 6.15
C PRO A 363 -15.74 -22.85 7.23
N ALA A 364 -15.29 -22.77 8.48
CA ALA A 364 -16.12 -22.77 9.67
C ALA A 364 -15.92 -21.46 10.46
N ILE A 365 -16.89 -21.14 11.32
CA ILE A 365 -16.74 -20.05 12.29
C ILE A 365 -15.71 -20.48 13.34
N ALA A 366 -14.69 -19.66 13.58
CA ALA A 366 -13.57 -19.97 14.47
C ALA A 366 -14.05 -20.23 15.92
N ASP A 367 -14.86 -19.30 16.47
CA ASP A 367 -15.39 -19.43 17.82
C ASP A 367 -16.87 -19.83 17.88
N PRO A 368 -17.25 -20.81 18.73
CA PRO A 368 -18.63 -21.25 18.89
C PRO A 368 -19.54 -20.20 19.55
N GLU A 369 -18.96 -19.17 20.18
CA GLU A 369 -19.70 -18.03 20.73
C GLU A 369 -20.16 -17.08 19.62
N TYR A 370 -19.27 -16.74 18.68
CA TYR A 370 -19.60 -15.94 17.50
C TYR A 370 -20.70 -16.60 16.66
N LEU A 371 -20.72 -17.93 16.55
CA LEU A 371 -21.77 -18.68 15.85
C LEU A 371 -23.18 -18.39 16.41
N GLN A 372 -23.34 -18.14 17.72
CA GLN A 372 -24.64 -17.77 18.28
C GLN A 372 -25.01 -16.32 17.95
N THR A 373 -24.06 -15.39 17.97
CA THR A 373 -24.29 -13.99 17.63
C THR A 373 -24.61 -13.81 16.15
N VAL A 374 -23.88 -14.48 15.25
CA VAL A 374 -24.15 -14.48 13.80
C VAL A 374 -25.54 -15.05 13.50
N LYS A 375 -26.02 -16.07 14.24
CA LYS A 375 -27.40 -16.58 14.09
C LYS A 375 -28.44 -15.52 14.43
N LYS A 376 -28.33 -14.84 15.58
CA LYS A 376 -29.24 -13.74 15.96
C LYS A 376 -29.22 -12.60 14.92
N VAL A 377 -28.03 -12.22 14.47
CA VAL A 377 -27.80 -11.23 13.40
C VAL A 377 -28.57 -11.58 12.12
N LEU A 378 -28.46 -12.83 11.66
CA LEU A 378 -29.10 -13.29 10.42
C LEU A 378 -30.63 -13.36 10.57
N GLU A 379 -31.15 -13.77 11.73
CA GLU A 379 -32.59 -13.72 12.02
C GLU A 379 -33.12 -12.27 11.98
N ILE A 380 -32.41 -11.31 12.56
CA ILE A 380 -32.79 -9.88 12.56
C ILE A 380 -32.79 -9.29 11.13
N LYS A 381 -31.82 -9.65 10.28
CA LYS A 381 -31.78 -9.18 8.88
C LYS A 381 -32.71 -9.94 7.93
N ALA A 382 -33.09 -11.19 8.22
CA ALA A 382 -33.99 -11.98 7.37
C ALA A 382 -35.48 -11.62 7.51
N VAL A 383 -35.83 -10.75 8.46
CA VAL A 383 -37.22 -10.32 8.77
C VAL A 383 -37.53 -8.91 8.21
N LYS A 384 -36.61 -8.30 7.46
CA LYS A 384 -36.77 -6.99 6.79
C LYS A 384 -36.58 -7.10 5.27
#